data_AF-A0AAW5MSS1-F1
#
_entry.id   AF-A0AAW5MSS1-F1
#
_cell.length_a   1.000
_cell.length_b   1.000
_cell.length_c   1.000
_cell.angle_alpha   90.00
_cell.angle_beta   90.00
_cell.angle_gamma   90.00
#
_symmetry.space_group_name_H-M   'P 1'
#
loop_
_entity.id
_entity.type
_entity.pdbx_description
1 polymer ?
#
loop_
_entity_poly.entity_id
_entity_poly.type
_entity_poly.pdbx_seq_one_letter_code
_entity_poly.pdbx_strand_id
1 'polypeptide(L)' 'MSMIKSYAAKEAGGELEVYEYDPGELRPQDVEVQVDYCGICHSDLSMID' A
#
# COMPACT_ATOMS: atom_id res chain seq x y z
N MET A 1 -3.23 -5.70 -15.42
CA MET A 1 -3.74 -4.71 -14.46
C MET A 1 -3.04 -3.38 -14.67
N SER A 2 -3.54 -2.30 -14.09
CA SER A 2 -2.88 -0.98 -14.13
C SER A 2 -1.89 -0.82 -12.97
N MET A 3 -0.89 0.04 -13.15
CA MET A 3 -0.02 0.48 -12.05
C MET A 3 -0.87 1.03 -10.90
N ILE A 4 -0.60 0.58 -9.67
CA ILE A 4 -1.26 1.07 -8.46
C ILE A 4 -0.43 2.20 -7.88
N LYS A 5 -1.08 3.36 -7.68
CA LYS A 5 -0.50 4.49 -6.94
C LYS A 5 -0.79 4.35 -5.46
N SER A 6 0.25 4.42 -4.64
CA SER A 6 0.21 4.25 -3.19
C SER A 6 1.20 5.18 -2.49
N TYR A 7 1.28 5.05 -1.16
CA TYR A 7 2.34 5.65 -0.34
C TYR A 7 3.10 4.54 0.37
N ALA A 8 4.43 4.65 0.44
CA ALA A 8 5.29 3.64 1.05
C ALA A 8 6.48 4.27 1.79
N ALA A 9 6.87 3.66 2.91
CA ALA A 9 8.16 3.89 3.56
C ALA A 9 9.17 2.89 2.97
N LYS A 10 10.32 3.38 2.50
CA LYS A 10 11.36 2.55 1.85
C LYS A 10 12.40 2.01 2.83
N GLU A 11 12.40 2.54 4.05
CA GLU A 11 13.29 2.16 5.14
C GLU A 11 12.57 2.35 6.48
N ALA A 12 13.05 1.67 7.53
CA ALA A 12 12.49 1.80 8.87
C ALA A 12 12.61 3.26 9.37
N GLY A 13 11.52 3.80 9.91
CA GLY A 13 11.39 5.19 10.32
C GLY A 13 11.35 6.22 9.17
N GLY A 14 11.34 5.77 7.91
CA GLY A 14 11.32 6.65 6.74
C GLY A 14 9.96 7.34 6.52
N GLU A 15 9.98 8.50 5.86
CA GLU A 15 8.75 9.19 5.47
C GLU A 15 7.96 8.39 4.41
N LEU A 16 6.63 8.53 4.43
CA LEU A 16 5.76 7.96 3.40
C LEU A 16 5.85 8.80 2.13
N GLU A 17 6.37 8.21 1.06
CA GLU A 17 6.49 8.83 -0.25
C GLU A 17 5.52 8.20 -1.26
N VAL A 18 5.16 8.95 -2.31
CA VAL A 18 4.39 8.39 -3.44
C VAL A 18 5.19 7.24 -4.06
N TYR A 19 4.51 6.11 -4.23
CA TYR A 19 5.06 4.91 -4.83
C TYR A 19 4.08 4.36 -5.85
N GLU A 20 4.58 3.87 -6.98
CA GLU A 20 3.78 3.20 -8.00
C GLU A 20 4.34 1.81 -8.24
N TYR A 21 3.47 0.80 -8.25
CA TYR A 21 3.87 -0.60 -8.42
C TYR A 21 2.90 -1.40 -9.28
N ASP A 22 3.41 -2.47 -9.88
CA ASP A 22 2.60 -3.48 -10.57
C ASP A 22 2.19 -4.56 -9.55
N PRO A 23 0.88 -4.73 -9.27
CA PRO A 23 0.41 -5.77 -8.36
C PRO A 23 0.54 -7.20 -8.94
N GLY A 24 0.89 -7.36 -10.22
CA GLY A 24 0.88 -8.65 -10.91
C GLY A 24 -0.53 -9.07 -11.34
N GLU A 25 -0.70 -10.34 -11.68
CA GLU A 25 -2.01 -10.88 -12.10
C GLU A 25 -2.91 -11.20 -10.90
N LEU A 26 -4.20 -10.84 -11.02
CA LEU A 26 -5.22 -11.21 -10.03
C LEU A 26 -5.47 -12.72 -10.10
N ARG A 27 -5.20 -13.44 -9.00
CA ARG A 27 -5.40 -14.90 -8.94
C ARG A 27 -6.89 -15.23 -8.71
N PRO A 28 -7.32 -16.49 -8.95
CA PRO A 28 -8.74 -16.86 -8.89
C PRO A 28 -9.47 -16.59 -7.57
N GLN A 29 -8.73 -16.45 -6.45
CA GLN A 29 -9.29 -16.16 -5.13
C GLN A 29 -8.95 -14.75 -4.60
N ASP A 30 -8.27 -13.93 -5.40
CA ASP A 30 -7.96 -12.55 -5.03
C ASP A 30 -9.09 -11.61 -5.49
N VAL A 31 -9.22 -10.48 -4.81
CA VAL A 31 -10.08 -9.38 -5.23
C VAL A 31 -9.28 -8.09 -5.27
N GLU A 32 -9.58 -7.23 -6.24
CA GLU A 32 -9.06 -5.87 -6.30
C GLU A 32 -10.16 -4.92 -5.82
N VAL A 33 -9.83 -4.03 -4.89
CA VAL A 33 -10.78 -3.11 -4.27
C VAL A 33 -10.29 -1.68 -4.47
N GLN A 34 -11.15 -0.83 -5.02
CA GLN A 34 -10.91 0.60 -5.07
C GLN A 34 -11.10 1.19 -3.67
N VAL A 35 -10.05 1.77 -3.12
CA VAL A 35 -10.06 2.36 -1.77
C VAL A 35 -10.61 3.78 -1.85
N ASP A 36 -11.78 4.01 -1.23
CA ASP A 36 -12.32 5.36 -1.05
C ASP A 36 -11.72 6.07 0.17
N TYR A 37 -11.56 5.32 1.28
CA TYR A 37 -11.03 5.81 2.55
C TYR A 37 -10.22 4.72 3.26
N CYS A 38 -9.13 5.10 3.92
CA CYS A 38 -8.32 4.22 4.76
C CYS A 38 -8.03 4.93 6.09
N GLY A 39 -8.37 4.31 7.22
CA GLY A 39 -8.06 4.82 8.55
C GLY A 39 -6.60 4.55 8.92
N ILE A 40 -6.01 5.41 9.75
CA ILE A 40 -4.66 5.22 10.30
C ILE A 40 -4.78 4.76 11.74
N CYS A 41 -4.02 3.74 12.10
CA CYS A 41 -3.98 3.18 13.45
C CYS A 41 -2.54 3.03 13.98
N HIS A 42 -2.40 2.75 15.27
CA HIS A 42 -1.08 2.61 15.90
C HIS A 42 -0.26 1.45 15.32
N SER A 43 -0.90 0.38 14.85
CA SER A 43 -0.17 -0.73 14.23
C SER A 43 0.45 -0.36 12.89
N ASP A 44 -0.08 0.63 12.17
CA ASP A 44 0.56 1.13 10.94
C ASP A 44 1.90 1.81 11.27
N LEU A 45 1.92 2.63 12.34
CA LEU A 45 3.16 3.26 12.83
C LEU A 45 4.17 2.21 13.27
N SER A 46 3.73 1.19 14.02
CA SER A 46 4.61 0.10 14.47
C SER A 46 5.21 -0.74 13.32
N MET A 47 4.62 -0.69 12.12
CA MET A 47 5.18 -1.34 10.93
C MET A 47 6.21 -0.46 10.20
N ILE A 48 6.15 0.86 10.41
CA ILE A 48 7.06 1.83 9.81
C ILE A 48 8.28 2.04 10.71
N ASP A 49 8.08 2.19 12.02
CA ASP A 49 9.13 2.37 13.03
C ASP A 49 10.08 1.16 13.14
#